data_AF-A0A7K3LBA8-F1
#
_entry.id   AF-A0A7K3LBA8-F1
#
_cell.length_a   1.000
_cell.length_b   1.000
_cell.length_c   1.000
_cell.angle_alpha   90.00
_cell.angle_beta   90.00
_cell.angle_gamma   90.00
#
_symmetry.space_group_name_H-M   'P 1'
#
loop_
_entity.id
_entity.type
_entity.pdbx_description
1 polymer ?
#
loop_
_entity_poly.entity_id
_entity_poly.type
_entity_poly.pdbx_seq_one_letter_code
_entity_poly.pdbx_strand_id
1 'polypeptide(L)'
;MSGNGILDVLVLGDPARLHGLFDGARIVDPAGGDVTTRFDSADETWAVTTTDGEVLTARVIIDAIASPDDVVAVHGRPNRFAIPGPHTRRQARYVARLIEGLQRSGASRIESRSPRLRVHPVLPTRGLSRFYLTGSVGVDDEIYDGPAVLTHNGQDYPTRVRLAGHFDPIDGQYHWQGMFFTDLPGANATGSQVDIRIGEHTAQGRVAERTPWGTLTVTGAAGYPPFPLEDVEIAMAPRI
;
A
#
# COMPACT_ATOMS: atom_id res chain seq x y z
N MET A 1 17.18 -15.28 -23.05
CA MET A 1 15.96 -15.51 -22.25
C MET A 1 16.25 -15.05 -20.84
N SER A 2 16.17 -13.74 -20.63
CA SER A 2 16.45 -13.08 -19.35
C SER A 2 15.12 -13.02 -18.59
N GLY A 3 15.12 -13.43 -17.32
CA GLY A 3 13.90 -13.64 -16.54
C GLY A 3 13.01 -12.40 -16.50
N ASN A 4 11.76 -12.58 -16.95
CA ASN A 4 10.68 -11.60 -16.94
C ASN A 4 10.12 -11.43 -15.52
N GLY A 5 10.99 -11.14 -14.55
CA GLY A 5 10.63 -10.93 -13.15
C GLY A 5 10.41 -9.45 -12.85
N ILE A 6 9.44 -9.15 -11.98
CA ILE A 6 9.23 -7.79 -11.47
C ILE A 6 10.40 -7.44 -10.56
N LEU A 7 11.07 -6.33 -10.85
CA LEU A 7 12.15 -5.77 -10.04
C LEU A 7 11.55 -4.99 -8.86
N ASP A 8 12.09 -5.15 -7.65
CA ASP A 8 11.61 -4.35 -6.52
C ASP A 8 11.99 -2.88 -6.67
N VAL A 9 13.25 -2.63 -7.05
CA VAL A 9 13.78 -1.28 -7.26
C VAL A 9 14.62 -1.24 -8.54
N LEU A 10 14.30 -0.28 -9.41
CA LEU A 10 15.10 0.08 -10.57
C LEU A 10 15.64 1.50 -10.41
N VAL A 11 16.93 1.68 -10.68
CA VAL A 11 17.62 2.97 -10.55
C VAL A 11 17.99 3.45 -11.94
N LEU A 12 17.63 4.70 -12.24
CA LEU A 12 18.03 5.41 -13.44
C LEU A 12 19.13 6.41 -13.09
N GLY A 13 20.36 6.20 -13.57
CA GLY A 13 21.46 7.14 -13.34
C GLY A 13 22.56 6.60 -12.44
N ASP A 14 23.26 7.50 -11.75
CA ASP A 14 24.49 7.21 -11.04
C ASP A 14 24.23 6.53 -9.67
N PRO A 15 24.56 5.24 -9.50
CA PRO A 15 24.33 4.53 -8.25
C PRO A 15 25.19 5.03 -7.09
N ALA A 16 26.29 5.76 -7.34
CA ALA A 16 27.10 6.33 -6.25
C ALA A 16 26.30 7.31 -5.37
N ARG A 17 25.23 7.91 -5.91
CA ARG A 17 24.32 8.81 -5.19
C ARG A 17 23.45 8.10 -4.17
N LEU A 18 23.34 6.77 -4.25
CA LEU A 18 22.55 5.93 -3.35
C LEU A 18 23.28 5.57 -2.07
N HIS A 19 24.61 5.73 -2.02
CA HIS A 19 25.46 5.41 -0.86
C HIS A 19 25.32 3.95 -0.37
N GLY A 20 25.07 3.01 -1.29
CA GLY A 20 24.95 1.58 -0.98
C GLY A 20 23.71 1.20 -0.17
N LEU A 21 22.64 2.00 -0.22
CA LEU A 21 21.41 1.75 0.56
C LEU A 21 20.37 0.88 -0.16
N PHE A 22 20.61 0.50 -1.42
CA PHE A 22 19.67 -0.24 -2.26
C PHE A 22 20.37 -1.45 -2.88
N ASP A 23 20.82 -2.36 -2.03
CA ASP A 23 21.45 -3.60 -2.45
C ASP A 23 20.46 -4.42 -3.31
N GLY A 24 20.95 -4.95 -4.43
CA GLY A 24 20.12 -5.72 -5.38
C GLY A 24 19.28 -4.87 -6.35
N ALA A 25 19.30 -3.53 -6.26
CA ALA A 25 18.62 -2.69 -7.24
C ALA A 25 19.23 -2.85 -8.64
N ARG A 26 18.36 -2.94 -9.66
CA ARG A 26 18.80 -2.95 -11.06
C ARG A 26 19.17 -1.55 -11.47
N ILE A 27 20.43 -1.36 -11.87
CA ILE A 27 20.93 -0.07 -12.38
C ILE A 27 20.79 -0.03 -13.89
N VAL A 28 20.20 1.05 -14.40
CA VAL A 28 20.15 1.39 -15.82
C VAL A 28 20.83 2.74 -16.00
N ASP A 29 21.87 2.79 -16.83
CA ASP A 29 22.59 4.02 -17.12
C ASP A 29 21.89 4.77 -18.27
N PRO A 30 21.30 5.96 -18.03
CA PRO A 30 20.67 6.77 -19.07
C PRO A 30 21.69 7.54 -19.92
N ALA A 31 22.99 7.49 -19.62
CA ALA A 31 24.02 8.26 -20.35
C ALA A 31 24.13 7.89 -21.84
N GLY A 32 23.52 6.77 -22.27
CA GLY A 32 23.51 6.29 -23.66
C GLY A 32 22.31 6.72 -24.52
N GLY A 33 21.27 7.35 -23.96
CA GLY A 33 20.06 7.74 -24.71
C GLY A 33 18.79 7.84 -23.87
N ASP A 34 17.65 8.08 -24.53
CA ASP A 34 16.37 8.30 -23.84
C ASP A 34 15.78 6.98 -23.32
N VAL A 35 15.74 6.84 -22.00
CA VAL A 35 14.94 5.81 -21.30
C VAL A 35 13.51 6.31 -21.19
N THR A 36 12.54 5.50 -21.61
CA THR A 36 11.11 5.83 -21.44
C THR A 36 10.50 5.04 -20.31
N THR A 37 9.63 5.68 -19.53
CA THR A 37 8.98 5.04 -18.37
C THR A 37 7.48 5.27 -18.42
N ARG A 38 6.69 4.22 -18.18
CA ARG A 38 5.24 4.28 -18.08
C ARG A 38 4.78 3.57 -16.81
N PHE A 39 3.90 4.21 -16.05
CA PHE A 39 3.25 3.57 -14.91
C PHE A 39 2.04 2.76 -15.38
N ASP A 40 1.93 1.53 -14.90
CA ASP A 40 0.76 0.68 -15.02
C ASP A 40 0.00 0.71 -13.69
N SER A 41 -1.21 1.25 -13.71
CA SER A 41 -2.08 1.32 -12.54
C SER A 41 -2.76 -0.01 -12.20
N ALA A 42 -2.80 -0.98 -13.12
CA ALA A 42 -3.37 -2.30 -12.83
C ALA A 42 -2.44 -3.11 -11.93
N ASP A 43 -1.14 -3.08 -12.25
CA ASP A 43 -0.12 -3.83 -11.52
C ASP A 43 0.62 -2.99 -10.46
N GLU A 44 0.34 -1.68 -10.41
CA GLU A 44 1.05 -0.68 -9.60
C GLU A 44 2.58 -0.74 -9.80
N THR A 45 2.99 -0.94 -11.05
CA THR A 45 4.39 -1.06 -11.48
C THR A 45 4.76 -0.08 -12.58
N TRP A 46 6.05 0.09 -12.82
CA TRP A 46 6.59 0.83 -13.93
C TRP A 46 7.15 -0.11 -15.00
N ALA A 47 6.76 0.12 -16.24
CA ALA A 47 7.48 -0.36 -17.41
C ALA A 47 8.58 0.65 -17.76
N VAL A 48 9.81 0.17 -17.95
CA VAL A 48 10.99 0.95 -18.29
C VAL A 48 11.59 0.37 -19.57
N THR A 49 11.50 1.12 -20.66
CA THR A 49 12.15 0.76 -21.91
C THR A 49 13.54 1.39 -21.92
N THR A 50 14.55 0.53 -21.83
CA THR A 50 15.97 0.92 -21.94
C THR A 50 16.31 1.39 -23.35
N THR A 51 17.48 2.01 -23.50
CA THR A 51 18.05 2.46 -24.78
C THR A 51 18.15 1.34 -25.82
N ASP A 52 18.30 0.11 -25.34
CA ASP A 52 18.55 -1.10 -26.10
C ASP A 52 17.24 -1.75 -26.58
N GLY A 53 16.09 -1.19 -26.16
CA GLY A 53 14.76 -1.74 -26.40
C GLY A 53 14.33 -2.82 -25.41
N GLU A 54 15.15 -3.16 -24.40
CA GLU A 54 14.74 -4.05 -23.31
C GLU A 54 13.66 -3.36 -22.46
N VAL A 55 12.54 -4.04 -22.22
CA VAL A 55 11.49 -3.58 -21.32
C VAL A 55 11.64 -4.28 -19.98
N LEU A 56 11.89 -3.48 -18.94
CA LEU A 56 11.99 -3.93 -17.56
C LEU A 56 10.73 -3.51 -16.79
N THR A 57 10.25 -4.38 -15.92
CA THR A 57 9.12 -4.06 -15.02
C THR A 57 9.66 -3.87 -13.61
N ALA A 58 9.31 -2.76 -12.95
CA ALA A 58 9.79 -2.44 -11.60
C ALA A 58 8.67 -1.91 -10.70
N ARG A 59 8.65 -2.29 -9.42
CA ARG A 59 7.70 -1.73 -8.44
C ARG A 59 8.03 -0.27 -8.17
N VAL A 60 9.30 0.04 -7.93
CA VAL A 60 9.79 1.39 -7.63
C VAL A 60 10.88 1.82 -8.60
N ILE A 61 10.83 3.09 -9.03
CA ILE A 61 11.92 3.75 -9.76
C ILE A 61 12.58 4.83 -8.91
N ILE A 62 13.91 4.89 -8.95
CA ILE A 62 14.71 5.96 -8.35
C ILE A 62 15.52 6.66 -9.45
N ASP A 63 15.27 7.94 -9.69
CA ASP A 63 16.14 8.78 -10.52
C ASP A 63 17.37 9.22 -9.70
N ALA A 64 18.52 8.68 -10.01
CA ALA A 64 19.81 9.09 -9.47
C ALA A 64 20.56 10.01 -10.45
N ILE A 65 19.85 10.99 -11.02
CA ILE A 65 20.39 11.97 -11.97
C ILE A 65 20.55 13.31 -11.26
N ALA A 66 21.68 13.99 -11.48
CA ALA A 66 21.91 15.33 -10.95
C ALA A 66 20.86 16.31 -11.49
N SER A 67 20.26 17.10 -10.61
CA SER A 67 19.30 18.14 -11.01
C SER A 67 19.46 19.38 -10.13
N PRO A 68 19.27 20.60 -10.69
CA PRO A 68 19.20 21.81 -9.89
C PRO A 68 17.94 21.87 -8.99
N ASP A 69 16.94 21.03 -9.27
CA ASP A 69 15.70 20.92 -8.50
C ASP A 69 15.79 19.73 -7.53
N ASP A 70 15.87 20.03 -6.23
CA ASP A 70 16.12 19.03 -5.17
C ASP A 70 14.88 18.22 -4.74
N VAL A 71 13.87 18.15 -5.61
CA VAL A 71 12.62 17.42 -5.36
C VAL A 71 12.86 15.92 -5.41
N VAL A 72 12.45 15.24 -4.34
CA VAL A 72 12.62 13.79 -4.14
C VAL A 72 11.38 13.01 -4.53
N ALA A 73 10.19 13.61 -4.45
CA ALA A 73 8.94 12.97 -4.90
C ALA A 73 7.93 14.01 -5.37
N VAL A 74 7.03 13.62 -6.27
CA VAL A 74 6.03 14.50 -6.89
C VAL A 74 4.66 13.82 -6.78
N HIS A 75 3.62 14.59 -6.46
CA HIS A 75 2.24 14.08 -6.48
C HIS A 75 1.84 13.71 -7.92
N GLY A 76 1.06 12.65 -8.12
CA GLY A 76 0.75 12.11 -9.44
C GLY A 76 1.89 11.30 -10.07
N ARG A 77 2.98 11.03 -9.34
CA ARG A 77 4.06 10.13 -9.73
C ARG A 77 4.26 9.03 -8.67
N PRO A 78 3.37 8.04 -8.61
CA PRO A 78 3.45 6.95 -7.63
C PRO A 78 4.72 6.14 -7.82
N ASN A 79 5.23 5.56 -6.74
CA ASN A 79 6.38 4.66 -6.72
C ASN A 79 7.65 5.22 -7.40
N ARG A 80 7.77 6.55 -7.51
CA ARG A 80 8.88 7.19 -8.21
C ARG A 80 9.52 8.24 -7.34
N PHE A 81 10.81 8.05 -7.08
CA PHE A 81 11.63 8.95 -6.27
C PHE A 81 12.81 9.49 -7.06
N ALA A 82 13.42 10.55 -6.55
CA ALA A 82 14.65 11.10 -7.11
C ALA A 82 15.68 11.40 -6.01
N ILE A 83 16.96 11.32 -6.37
CA ILE A 83 18.12 11.71 -5.56
C ILE A 83 18.92 12.76 -6.34
N PRO A 84 18.32 13.95 -6.56
CA PRO A 84 18.90 14.99 -7.40
C PRO A 84 20.17 15.61 -6.82
N GLY A 85 20.36 15.53 -5.50
CA GLY A 85 21.33 16.32 -4.76
C GLY A 85 20.74 17.65 -4.27
N PRO A 86 21.53 18.52 -3.64
CA PRO A 86 22.96 18.32 -3.36
C PRO A 86 23.22 17.33 -2.20
N HIS A 87 22.24 17.10 -1.31
CA HIS A 87 22.42 16.25 -0.12
C HIS A 87 22.06 14.78 -0.37
N THR A 88 22.73 14.15 -1.34
CA THR A 88 22.38 12.81 -1.85
C THR A 88 22.31 11.75 -0.75
N ARG A 89 23.23 11.73 0.23
CA ARG A 89 23.18 10.77 1.33
C ARG A 89 21.93 10.88 2.21
N ARG A 90 21.44 12.10 2.43
CA ARG A 90 20.22 12.34 3.21
C ARG A 90 18.98 11.97 2.40
N GLN A 91 18.96 12.33 1.12
CA GLN A 91 17.88 11.97 0.19
C GLN A 91 17.78 10.44 0.03
N ALA A 92 18.90 9.75 -0.23
CA ALA A 92 18.96 8.29 -0.34
C ALA A 92 18.45 7.60 0.94
N ARG A 93 18.91 8.04 2.13
CA ARG A 93 18.43 7.50 3.41
C ARG A 93 16.93 7.75 3.62
N TYR A 94 16.43 8.91 3.21
CA TYR A 94 15.01 9.21 3.29
C TYR A 94 14.19 8.28 2.40
N VAL A 95 14.58 8.13 1.12
CA VAL A 95 13.92 7.24 0.16
C VAL A 95 14.00 5.78 0.61
N ALA A 96 15.14 5.31 1.11
CA ALA A 96 15.29 3.95 1.64
C ALA A 96 14.28 3.66 2.75
N ARG A 97 14.12 4.58 3.71
CA ARG A 97 13.12 4.45 4.78
C ARG A 97 11.67 4.46 4.27
N LEU A 98 11.39 5.16 3.17
CA LEU A 98 10.07 5.13 2.55
C LEU A 98 9.80 3.78 1.89
N ILE A 99 10.79 3.22 1.19
CA ILE A 99 10.68 1.91 0.50
C ILE A 99 10.62 0.77 1.53
N GLU A 100 11.45 0.78 2.57
CA GLU A 100 11.31 -0.15 3.71
C GLU A 100 9.94 -0.03 4.37
N GLY A 101 9.43 1.19 4.48
CA GLY A 101 8.09 1.48 4.98
C GLY A 101 6.99 0.89 4.13
N LEU A 102 7.10 1.06 2.81
CA LEU A 102 6.21 0.46 1.81
C LEU A 102 6.22 -1.06 1.90
N GLN A 103 7.41 -1.68 1.91
CA GLN A 103 7.56 -3.13 2.02
C GLN A 103 6.95 -3.67 3.32
N ARG A 104 7.25 -3.03 4.46
CA ARG A 104 6.66 -3.40 5.76
C ARG A 104 5.15 -3.22 5.81
N SER A 105 4.60 -2.28 5.02
CA SER A 105 3.16 -2.07 4.93
C SER A 105 2.42 -3.07 4.06
N GLY A 106 3.12 -3.82 3.21
CA GLY A 106 2.50 -4.65 2.16
C GLY A 106 1.86 -3.85 1.02
N ALA A 107 1.75 -2.52 1.11
CA ALA A 107 1.22 -1.68 0.06
C ALA A 107 2.07 -1.76 -1.23
N SER A 108 1.41 -1.77 -2.38
CA SER A 108 2.03 -1.77 -3.69
C SER A 108 2.25 -0.35 -4.25
N ARG A 109 1.54 0.64 -3.72
CA ARG A 109 1.60 2.05 -4.15
C ARG A 109 1.95 3.00 -3.02
N ILE A 110 2.92 3.87 -3.26
CA ILE A 110 3.27 5.03 -2.43
C ILE A 110 3.20 6.31 -3.27
N GLU A 111 2.42 7.30 -2.81
CA GLU A 111 2.24 8.56 -3.53
C GLU A 111 2.36 9.78 -2.62
N SER A 112 3.12 10.78 -3.06
CA SER A 112 3.34 12.00 -2.26
C SER A 112 2.03 12.77 -2.05
N ARG A 113 1.73 13.15 -0.80
CA ARG A 113 0.64 14.10 -0.47
C ARG A 113 1.00 15.53 -0.84
N SER A 114 2.29 15.85 -0.92
CA SER A 114 2.77 17.18 -1.31
C SER A 114 2.95 17.24 -2.83
N PRO A 115 2.53 18.33 -3.50
CA PRO A 115 2.75 18.49 -4.95
C PRO A 115 4.22 18.27 -5.32
N ARG A 116 5.13 18.79 -4.49
CA ARG A 116 6.58 18.67 -4.65
C ARG A 116 7.22 18.46 -3.28
N LEU A 117 7.81 17.30 -3.06
CA LEU A 117 8.42 16.92 -1.80
C LEU A 117 9.93 17.12 -1.85
N ARG A 118 10.47 17.88 -0.90
CA ARG A 118 11.91 18.10 -0.73
C ARG A 118 12.34 17.57 0.64
N VAL A 119 13.56 17.06 0.71
CA VAL A 119 14.17 16.63 1.97
C VAL A 119 14.92 17.80 2.57
N HIS A 120 14.52 18.21 3.77
CA HIS A 120 15.12 19.36 4.43
C HIS A 120 16.62 19.09 4.71
N PRO A 121 17.52 20.07 4.45
CA PRO A 121 18.97 19.87 4.56
C PRO A 121 19.46 19.57 5.98
N VAL A 122 18.82 20.18 6.99
CA VAL A 122 19.20 20.09 8.41
C VAL A 122 18.19 19.28 9.24
N LEU A 123 16.95 19.76 9.30
CA LEU A 123 15.87 19.18 10.09
C LEU A 123 15.41 17.79 9.62
N PRO A 124 14.85 16.97 10.53
CA PRO A 124 14.17 15.73 10.16
C PRO A 124 13.04 16.01 9.17
N THR A 125 13.02 15.25 8.07
CA THR A 125 11.87 15.24 7.15
C THR A 125 10.93 14.13 7.59
N ARG A 126 9.64 14.45 7.80
CA ARG A 126 8.62 13.45 8.16
C ARG A 126 8.58 12.33 7.10
N GLY A 127 8.55 11.08 7.55
CA GLY A 127 8.58 9.88 6.71
C GLY A 127 7.24 9.57 6.04
N LEU A 128 6.76 8.33 6.18
CA LEU A 128 5.56 7.82 5.50
C LEU A 128 4.30 8.67 5.69
N SER A 129 4.17 9.42 6.79
CA SER A 129 3.01 10.31 7.03
C SER A 129 2.82 11.39 5.94
N ARG A 130 3.82 11.62 5.07
CA ARG A 130 3.74 12.52 3.92
C ARG A 130 3.22 11.86 2.64
N PHE A 131 2.85 10.58 2.71
CA PHE A 131 2.44 9.77 1.58
C PHE A 131 1.07 9.14 1.80
N TYR A 132 0.37 8.88 0.70
CA TYR A 132 -0.70 7.90 0.63
C TYR A 132 -0.06 6.54 0.33
N LEU A 133 -0.47 5.51 1.07
CA LEU A 133 -0.10 4.12 0.83
C LEU A 133 -1.38 3.39 0.43
N THR A 134 -1.36 2.66 -0.69
CA THR A 134 -2.52 1.90 -1.19
C THR A 134 -2.06 0.59 -1.83
N GLY A 135 -3.00 -0.34 -2.03
CA GLY A 135 -2.72 -1.61 -2.71
C GLY A 135 -1.96 -2.62 -1.85
N SER A 136 -2.31 -2.76 -0.58
CA SER A 136 -1.80 -3.84 0.27
C SER A 136 -1.99 -5.18 -0.43
N VAL A 137 -0.90 -5.91 -0.69
CA VAL A 137 -0.99 -7.32 -1.04
C VAL A 137 -1.31 -8.07 0.25
N GLY A 138 -2.59 -8.15 0.58
CA GLY A 138 -3.17 -9.35 1.16
C GLY A 138 -3.74 -10.15 0.00
N VAL A 139 -3.43 -11.44 -0.04
CA VAL A 139 -4.08 -12.53 -0.78
C VAL A 139 -5.48 -12.16 -1.29
N ASP A 140 -5.60 -11.82 -2.57
CA ASP A 140 -6.85 -11.37 -3.20
C ASP A 140 -7.47 -10.15 -2.47
N ASP A 141 -8.33 -9.38 -3.13
CA ASP A 141 -9.37 -8.75 -2.31
C ASP A 141 -10.24 -9.93 -1.86
N GLU A 142 -9.89 -10.61 -0.75
CA GLU A 142 -10.68 -11.70 -0.17
C GLU A 142 -11.98 -11.08 0.32
N ILE A 143 -12.89 -10.89 -0.63
CA ILE A 143 -14.24 -10.46 -0.39
C ILE A 143 -14.91 -11.63 0.31
N TYR A 144 -15.03 -11.54 1.62
CA TYR A 144 -15.87 -12.47 2.35
C TYR A 144 -17.32 -12.20 1.96
N ASP A 145 -17.90 -13.11 1.17
CA ASP A 145 -19.31 -13.11 0.80
C ASP A 145 -20.00 -14.33 1.40
N GLY A 146 -20.64 -14.15 2.55
CA GLY A 146 -21.13 -15.29 3.32
C GLY A 146 -21.98 -14.91 4.54
N PRO A 147 -22.40 -15.91 5.32
CA PRO A 147 -23.22 -15.71 6.51
C PRO A 147 -22.43 -15.07 7.66
N ALA A 148 -23.05 -14.12 8.35
CA ALA A 148 -22.54 -13.50 9.56
C ALA A 148 -23.67 -13.28 10.58
N VAL A 149 -23.30 -12.96 11.81
CA VAL A 149 -24.22 -12.45 12.82
C VAL A 149 -23.80 -11.04 13.21
N LEU A 150 -24.69 -10.08 13.01
CA LEU A 150 -24.52 -8.71 13.49
C LEU A 150 -25.18 -8.60 14.86
N THR A 151 -24.45 -8.16 15.87
CA THR A 151 -24.98 -7.93 17.22
C THR A 151 -25.11 -6.43 17.44
N HIS A 152 -26.31 -5.98 17.80
CA HIS A 152 -26.60 -4.58 18.09
C HIS A 152 -27.51 -4.50 19.30
N ASN A 153 -27.12 -3.69 20.31
CA ASN A 153 -27.86 -3.56 21.58
C ASN A 153 -28.15 -4.92 22.27
N GLY A 154 -27.21 -5.86 22.19
CA GLY A 154 -27.34 -7.20 22.78
C GLY A 154 -28.34 -8.11 22.08
N GLN A 155 -28.76 -7.78 20.86
CA GLN A 155 -29.60 -8.63 20.00
C GLN A 155 -28.81 -9.08 18.78
N ASP A 156 -28.95 -10.36 18.44
CA ASP A 156 -28.28 -10.99 17.31
C ASP A 156 -29.17 -10.95 16.06
N TYR A 157 -28.59 -10.53 14.94
CA TYR A 157 -29.22 -10.44 13.63
C TYR A 157 -28.42 -11.29 12.63
N PRO A 158 -28.81 -12.55 12.38
CA PRO A 158 -28.24 -13.36 11.32
C PRO A 158 -28.45 -12.68 9.96
N THR A 159 -27.39 -12.61 9.17
CA THR A 159 -27.41 -11.92 7.87
C THR A 159 -26.41 -12.53 6.90
N ARG A 160 -26.52 -12.17 5.62
CA ARG A 160 -25.42 -12.34 4.66
C ARG A 160 -24.64 -11.02 4.62
N VAL A 161 -23.34 -11.10 4.41
CA VAL A 161 -22.48 -9.93 4.29
C VAL A 161 -21.60 -10.02 3.05
N ARG A 162 -21.14 -8.86 2.60
CA ARG A 162 -20.01 -8.75 1.69
C ARG A 162 -18.99 -7.81 2.31
N LEU A 163 -17.88 -8.35 2.80
CA LEU A 163 -16.83 -7.61 3.52
C LEU A 163 -15.52 -7.64 2.76
N ALA A 164 -14.78 -6.54 2.83
CA ALA A 164 -13.39 -6.45 2.39
C ALA A 164 -12.59 -5.68 3.43
N GLY A 165 -11.27 -5.88 3.47
CA GLY A 165 -10.42 -5.16 4.41
C GLY A 165 -8.95 -5.21 4.06
N HIS A 166 -8.17 -4.45 4.82
CA HIS A 166 -6.72 -4.35 4.68
C HIS A 166 -6.07 -4.05 6.03
N PHE A 167 -4.81 -4.45 6.18
CA PHE A 167 -4.00 -4.06 7.34
C PHE A 167 -3.45 -2.65 7.15
N ASP A 168 -3.73 -1.74 8.10
CA ASP A 168 -3.11 -0.42 8.18
C ASP A 168 -1.88 -0.48 9.13
N PRO A 169 -0.66 -0.31 8.62
CA PRO A 169 0.57 -0.38 9.41
C PRO A 169 0.85 0.92 10.19
N ILE A 170 0.08 1.98 9.97
CA ILE A 170 0.20 3.25 10.71
C ILE A 170 -0.31 3.08 12.13
N ASP A 171 -1.47 2.42 12.29
CA ASP A 171 -2.07 2.13 13.58
C ASP A 171 -1.93 0.66 14.02
N GLY A 172 -1.44 -0.21 13.12
CA GLY A 172 -1.23 -1.62 13.38
C GLY A 172 -2.54 -2.41 13.45
N GLN A 173 -3.61 -1.92 12.82
CA GLN A 173 -4.94 -2.52 12.87
C GLN A 173 -5.41 -2.97 11.49
N TYR A 174 -6.26 -3.99 11.45
CA TYR A 174 -6.95 -4.39 10.25
C TYR A 174 -8.24 -3.57 10.09
N HIS A 175 -8.30 -2.74 9.06
CA HIS A 175 -9.47 -1.95 8.69
C HIS A 175 -10.33 -2.74 7.72
N TRP A 176 -11.61 -2.86 8.03
CA TRP A 176 -12.56 -3.57 7.19
C TRP A 176 -13.82 -2.75 6.98
N GLN A 177 -14.49 -3.01 5.86
CA GLN A 177 -15.77 -2.41 5.53
C GLN A 177 -16.64 -3.40 4.76
N GLY A 178 -17.94 -3.23 4.82
CA GLY A 178 -18.81 -4.00 3.96
C GLY A 178 -20.29 -3.75 4.13
N MET A 179 -21.05 -4.48 3.33
CA MET A 179 -22.50 -4.41 3.30
C MET A 179 -23.11 -5.59 4.05
N PHE A 180 -24.17 -5.29 4.81
CA PHE A 180 -24.97 -6.24 5.56
C PHE A 180 -26.37 -6.28 4.94
N PHE A 181 -26.80 -7.46 4.53
CA PHE A 181 -28.12 -7.69 3.92
C PHE A 181 -29.19 -7.93 5.00
N THR A 182 -29.20 -7.04 6.01
CA THR A 182 -30.19 -6.99 7.09
C THR A 182 -30.41 -5.53 7.48
N ASP A 183 -31.47 -5.29 8.23
CA ASP A 183 -31.80 -3.99 8.78
C ASP A 183 -31.85 -4.05 10.31
N LEU A 184 -31.62 -2.91 10.96
CA LEU A 184 -31.70 -2.80 12.41
C LEU A 184 -32.99 -2.07 12.82
N PRO A 185 -33.66 -2.52 13.91
CA PRO A 185 -34.82 -1.84 14.43
C PRO A 185 -34.44 -0.48 15.04
N GLY A 186 -35.31 0.51 14.85
CA GLY A 186 -35.12 1.89 15.32
C GLY A 186 -34.73 2.87 14.20
N ALA A 187 -34.97 4.16 14.41
CA ALA A 187 -34.78 5.19 13.37
C ALA A 187 -33.31 5.60 13.16
N ASN A 188 -32.45 5.47 14.19
CA ASN A 188 -31.09 6.03 14.20
C ASN A 188 -30.01 4.94 14.27
N ALA A 189 -30.01 3.99 13.33
CA ALA A 189 -28.96 2.96 13.27
C ALA A 189 -27.60 3.55 12.90
N THR A 190 -27.56 4.59 12.05
CA THR A 190 -26.33 5.27 11.62
C THR A 190 -25.54 5.81 12.81
N GLY A 191 -24.25 5.50 12.86
CA GLY A 191 -23.33 5.88 13.93
C GLY A 191 -23.29 4.91 15.11
N SER A 192 -24.21 3.94 15.17
CA SER A 192 -24.27 2.96 16.28
C SER A 192 -23.11 1.97 16.22
N GLN A 193 -22.62 1.57 17.40
CA GLN A 193 -21.62 0.51 17.54
C GLN A 193 -22.28 -0.86 17.36
N VAL A 194 -21.55 -1.78 16.74
CA VAL A 194 -21.98 -3.15 16.48
C VAL A 194 -20.82 -4.11 16.64
N ASP A 195 -21.14 -5.36 17.00
CA ASP A 195 -20.20 -6.48 16.94
C ASP A 195 -20.60 -7.40 15.79
N ILE A 196 -19.63 -7.94 15.06
CA ILE A 196 -19.85 -8.86 13.95
C ILE A 196 -19.17 -10.16 14.26
N ARG A 197 -19.88 -11.27 14.06
CA ARG A 197 -19.38 -12.62 14.24
C ARG A 197 -19.50 -13.46 12.98
N ILE A 198 -18.40 -14.08 12.55
CA ILE A 198 -18.34 -15.02 11.43
C ILE A 198 -17.60 -16.28 11.91
N GLY A 199 -18.30 -17.40 12.01
CA GLY A 199 -17.78 -18.59 12.69
C GLY A 199 -17.37 -18.24 14.13
N GLU A 200 -16.10 -18.50 14.46
CA GLU A 200 -15.50 -18.22 15.77
C GLU A 200 -14.90 -16.80 15.88
N HIS A 201 -14.84 -16.04 14.78
CA HIS A 201 -14.19 -14.73 14.75
C HIS A 201 -15.19 -13.62 15.06
N THR A 202 -14.74 -12.62 15.84
CA THR A 202 -15.55 -11.44 16.19
C THR A 202 -14.77 -10.15 15.96
N ALA A 203 -15.43 -9.10 15.46
CA ALA A 203 -14.87 -7.75 15.35
C ALA A 203 -15.88 -6.66 15.69
N GLN A 204 -15.37 -5.54 16.21
CA GLN A 204 -16.15 -4.33 16.46
C GLN A 204 -16.21 -3.43 15.23
N GLY A 205 -17.38 -2.84 15.00
CA GLY A 205 -17.62 -1.90 13.93
C GLY A 205 -18.60 -0.80 14.31
N ARG A 206 -18.89 0.04 13.32
CA ARG A 206 -19.86 1.12 13.40
C ARG A 206 -20.68 1.15 12.12
N VAL A 207 -21.99 1.32 12.26
CA VAL A 207 -22.88 1.54 11.11
C VAL A 207 -22.55 2.89 10.49
N ALA A 208 -21.99 2.90 9.29
CA ALA A 208 -21.66 4.11 8.54
C ALA A 208 -22.91 4.68 7.86
N GLU A 209 -23.78 3.81 7.34
CA GLU A 209 -24.99 4.19 6.63
C GLU A 209 -26.06 3.11 6.75
N ARG A 210 -27.33 3.52 6.83
CA ARG A 210 -28.50 2.68 6.56
C ARG A 210 -29.06 3.08 5.20
N THR A 211 -29.07 2.16 4.26
CA THR A 211 -29.55 2.44 2.91
C THR A 211 -31.08 2.46 2.85
N PRO A 212 -31.69 3.15 1.87
CA PRO A 212 -33.13 3.13 1.65
C PRO A 212 -33.72 1.74 1.35
N TRP A 213 -32.87 0.76 1.00
CA TRP A 213 -33.28 -0.60 0.63
C TRP A 213 -33.20 -1.60 1.80
N GLY A 214 -32.97 -1.11 3.02
CA GLY A 214 -32.91 -1.96 4.21
C GLY A 214 -31.61 -2.74 4.36
N THR A 215 -30.50 -2.22 3.82
CA THR A 215 -29.14 -2.74 4.07
C THR A 215 -28.33 -1.75 4.89
N LEU A 216 -27.23 -2.23 5.48
CA LEU A 216 -26.33 -1.40 6.27
C LEU A 216 -24.93 -1.44 5.67
N THR A 217 -24.29 -0.27 5.61
CA THR A 217 -22.84 -0.18 5.41
C THR A 217 -22.21 -0.09 6.78
N VAL A 218 -21.25 -0.98 7.06
CA VAL A 218 -20.55 -1.03 8.35
C VAL A 218 -19.05 -0.97 8.10
N THR A 219 -18.36 -0.19 8.92
CA THR A 219 -16.90 -0.10 8.92
C THR A 219 -16.36 -0.44 10.30
N GLY A 220 -15.17 -1.00 10.37
CA GLY A 220 -14.51 -1.29 11.64
C GLY A 220 -13.00 -1.36 11.51
N ALA A 221 -12.34 -1.25 12.65
CA ALA A 221 -10.92 -1.48 12.80
C ALA A 221 -10.77 -2.51 13.92
N ALA A 222 -10.18 -3.65 13.61
CA ALA A 222 -9.96 -4.73 14.56
C ALA A 222 -8.51 -5.20 14.46
N GLY A 223 -7.93 -5.68 15.57
CA GLY A 223 -6.58 -6.24 15.55
C GLY A 223 -6.42 -7.45 14.60
N TYR A 224 -7.54 -8.10 14.24
CA TYR A 224 -7.64 -9.19 13.28
C TYR A 224 -8.94 -9.05 12.45
N PRO A 225 -8.97 -9.49 11.19
CA PRO A 225 -10.20 -9.48 10.38
C PRO A 225 -11.31 -10.31 11.03
N PRO A 226 -12.59 -9.92 10.85
CA PRO A 226 -13.72 -10.72 11.32
C PRO A 226 -13.94 -12.02 10.54
N PHE A 227 -13.15 -12.31 9.51
CA PHE A 227 -13.25 -13.51 8.67
C PHE A 227 -11.94 -14.32 8.74
N PRO A 228 -11.99 -15.64 8.49
CA PRO A 228 -10.78 -16.45 8.40
C PRO A 228 -9.87 -15.91 7.29
N LEU A 229 -8.59 -15.71 7.59
CA LEU A 229 -7.55 -15.55 6.57
C LEU A 229 -7.05 -16.95 6.20
N GLU A 230 -6.74 -17.21 4.93
CA GLU A 230 -6.04 -18.43 4.56
C GLU A 230 -4.73 -18.56 5.37
N ASP A 231 -4.48 -19.76 5.91
CA ASP A 231 -3.20 -20.08 6.55
C ASP A 231 -2.10 -19.93 5.50
N VAL A 232 -1.36 -18.83 5.56
CA VAL A 232 -0.11 -18.70 4.81
C VAL A 232 0.84 -19.75 5.39
N GLU A 233 1.00 -20.88 4.70
CA GLU A 233 2.17 -21.74 4.88
C GLU A 233 3.39 -20.92 4.50
N ILE A 234 3.94 -20.18 5.47
CA ILE A 234 5.25 -19.57 5.33
C ILE A 234 6.22 -20.74 5.24
N ALA A 235 6.62 -21.08 4.02
CA ALA A 235 7.71 -21.99 3.74
C ALA A 235 9.00 -21.40 4.34
N MET A 236 9.22 -21.64 5.63
CA MET A 236 10.50 -21.46 6.27
C MET A 236 11.45 -22.47 5.62
N ALA A 237 12.38 -21.98 4.79
CA ALA A 237 13.46 -22.80 4.29
C ALA A 237 14.19 -23.46 5.48
N PRO A 238 14.55 -24.75 5.40
CA PRO A 238 15.20 -25.44 6.49
C PRO A 238 16.54 -24.76 6.77
N ARG A 239 16.76 -24.40 8.04
CA ARG A 239 18.10 -24.00 8.50
C ARG A 239 18.98 -25.24 8.42
N ILE A 240 19.99 -25.18 7.56
CA ILE A 240 21.14 -26.10 7.57
C ILE A 240 22.19 -25.52 8.52
#